data_AF-A0A1J7C281-F1
#
_entry.id   AF-A0A1J7C281-F1
#
_cell.length_a   1.000
_cell.length_b   1.000
_cell.length_c   1.000
_cell.angle_alpha   90.00
_cell.angle_beta   90.00
_cell.angle_gamma   90.00
#
_symmetry.space_group_name_H-M   'P 1'
#
loop_
_entity.id
_entity.type
_entity.pdbx_description
1 polymer ?
#
loop_
_entity_poly.entity_id
_entity_poly.type
_entity_poly.pdbx_seq_one_letter_code
_entity_poly.pdbx_strand_id
1 'polypeptide(L)'
;MTTLGNKGKLILTTKISDKIVASSVIMDDNTKEAFLNLSKYTRDLLIKEPKMNLYGLNSLKNALLTYWNESINPDTEKFWAEIKAENIDYERKEPLRFALSKNRFRRVDQGMDARKHWIELKKLKGIKANYTTSEIEQIENIISEDEKRRLGILKKCLIKKEITQSQYLKFGECWAYMSNCDLWDRYFRKDEVEELLNIWKNFESK
;
A
#
# COMPACT_ATOMS: atom_id res chain seq x y z
N MET A 1 -14.73 -31.68 1.02
CA MET A 1 -14.86 -30.22 1.16
C MET A 1 -15.68 -29.71 -0.01
N THR A 2 -16.80 -29.04 0.24
CA THR A 2 -17.66 -28.47 -0.80
C THR A 2 -16.98 -27.23 -1.38
N THR A 3 -16.68 -27.23 -2.68
CA THR A 3 -16.10 -26.05 -3.33
C THR A 3 -17.07 -24.88 -3.24
N LEU A 4 -16.68 -23.80 -2.57
CA LEU A 4 -17.50 -22.59 -2.45
C LEU A 4 -17.75 -22.00 -3.84
N GLY A 5 -19.02 -21.73 -4.16
CA GLY A 5 -19.36 -20.92 -5.34
C GLY A 5 -18.86 -19.47 -5.19
N ASN A 6 -18.78 -18.72 -6.29
CA ASN A 6 -18.22 -17.36 -6.33
C ASN A 6 -18.82 -16.41 -5.28
N LYS A 7 -20.15 -16.48 -5.07
CA LYS A 7 -20.85 -15.70 -4.03
C LYS A 7 -20.37 -16.07 -2.63
N GLY A 8 -20.21 -17.36 -2.34
CA GLY A 8 -19.74 -17.86 -1.05
C GLY A 8 -18.31 -17.40 -0.76
N LYS A 9 -17.42 -17.50 -1.75
CA LYS A 9 -16.04 -16.99 -1.67
C LYS A 9 -16.01 -15.49 -1.34
N LEU A 10 -16.86 -14.69 -2.00
CA LEU A 10 -16.93 -13.25 -1.78
C LEU A 10 -17.43 -12.90 -0.36
N ILE A 11 -18.48 -13.59 0.12
CA ILE A 11 -18.97 -13.42 1.50
C ILE A 11 -17.87 -13.76 2.50
N LEU A 12 -17.18 -14.89 2.32
CA LEU A 12 -16.11 -15.30 3.22
C LEU A 12 -14.94 -14.30 3.21
N THR A 13 -14.59 -13.79 2.03
CA THR A 13 -13.58 -12.72 1.85
C THR A 13 -13.92 -11.48 2.68
N THR A 14 -15.19 -11.04 2.68
CA THR A 14 -15.59 -9.89 3.52
C THR A 14 -15.42 -10.17 5.01
N LYS A 15 -15.68 -11.40 5.46
CA LYS A 15 -15.53 -11.78 6.88
C LYS A 15 -14.06 -11.81 7.31
N ILE A 16 -13.19 -12.35 6.45
CA ILE A 16 -11.74 -12.32 6.64
C ILE A 16 -11.26 -10.86 6.73
N SER A 17 -11.69 -10.03 5.78
CA SER A 17 -11.38 -8.59 5.77
C SER A 17 -11.80 -7.93 7.09
N ASP A 18 -13.04 -8.12 7.54
CA ASP A 18 -13.57 -7.49 8.75
C ASP A 18 -12.77 -7.89 10.00
N LYS A 19 -12.43 -9.18 10.12
CA LYS A 19 -11.62 -9.71 11.24
C LYS A 19 -10.24 -9.06 11.30
N ILE A 20 -9.58 -8.94 10.16
CA ILE A 20 -8.24 -8.35 10.08
C ILE A 20 -8.31 -6.85 10.37
N VAL A 21 -9.27 -6.15 9.77
CA VAL A 21 -9.48 -4.71 9.97
C VAL A 21 -9.78 -4.40 11.45
N ALA A 22 -10.66 -5.17 12.10
CA ALA A 22 -11.01 -4.97 13.50
C ALA A 22 -9.81 -5.14 14.45
N SER A 23 -8.83 -5.98 14.09
CA SER A 23 -7.60 -6.20 14.87
C SER A 23 -6.40 -5.39 14.39
N SER A 24 -6.57 -4.55 13.37
CA SER A 24 -5.48 -3.75 12.80
C SER A 24 -5.03 -2.67 13.77
N VAL A 25 -3.71 -2.57 13.94
CA VAL A 25 -3.04 -1.46 14.63
C VAL A 25 -2.47 -0.43 13.65
N ILE A 26 -2.58 -0.69 12.35
CA ILE A 26 -2.03 0.14 11.26
C ILE A 26 -3.11 1.09 10.74
N MET A 27 -4.36 0.63 10.68
CA MET A 27 -5.50 1.42 10.21
C MET A 27 -6.08 2.28 11.34
N ASP A 28 -6.33 3.55 11.04
CA ASP A 28 -7.11 4.44 11.89
C ASP A 28 -8.60 4.06 11.89
N ASP A 29 -9.36 4.65 12.81
CA ASP A 29 -10.78 4.30 13.01
C ASP A 29 -11.65 4.65 11.79
N ASN A 30 -11.35 5.76 11.10
CA ASN A 30 -12.07 6.15 9.89
C ASN A 30 -11.85 5.14 8.76
N THR A 31 -10.60 4.68 8.61
CA THR A 31 -10.23 3.65 7.64
C THR A 31 -10.92 2.34 7.99
N LYS A 32 -10.88 1.93 9.26
CA LYS A 32 -11.59 0.71 9.72
C LYS A 32 -13.08 0.77 9.41
N GLU A 33 -13.74 1.89 9.73
CA GLU A 33 -15.14 2.09 9.43
C GLU A 33 -15.44 1.98 7.93
N ALA A 34 -14.62 2.60 7.07
CA ALA A 34 -14.78 2.53 5.62
C ALA A 34 -14.71 1.08 5.10
N PHE A 35 -13.77 0.28 5.60
CA PHE A 35 -13.67 -1.14 5.25
C PHE A 35 -14.88 -1.94 5.71
N LEU A 36 -15.30 -1.78 6.97
CA LEU A 36 -16.46 -2.49 7.51
C LEU A 36 -17.75 -2.12 6.76
N ASN A 37 -17.89 -0.86 6.36
CA ASN A 37 -19.00 -0.39 5.54
C ASN A 37 -18.96 -0.99 4.13
N LEU A 38 -17.79 -1.07 3.49
CA LEU A 38 -17.65 -1.73 2.18
C LEU A 38 -17.99 -3.22 2.24
N SER A 39 -17.53 -3.92 3.28
CA SER A 39 -17.86 -5.33 3.53
C SER A 39 -19.36 -5.54 3.75
N LYS A 40 -19.98 -4.69 4.58
CA LYS A 40 -21.43 -4.70 4.83
C LYS A 40 -22.21 -4.45 3.54
N TYR A 41 -21.88 -3.39 2.82
CA TYR A 41 -22.49 -3.05 1.53
C TYR A 41 -22.41 -4.22 0.56
N THR A 42 -21.24 -4.86 0.45
CA THR A 42 -21.05 -6.02 -0.43
C THR A 42 -21.99 -7.16 -0.04
N ARG A 43 -22.06 -7.51 1.25
CA ARG A 43 -22.96 -8.58 1.72
C ARG A 43 -24.43 -8.25 1.50
N ASP A 44 -24.84 -7.02 1.80
CA ASP A 44 -26.22 -6.55 1.64
C ASP A 44 -26.64 -6.60 0.16
N LEU A 45 -25.75 -6.20 -0.75
CA LEU A 45 -26.02 -6.27 -2.19
C LEU A 45 -26.15 -7.72 -2.67
N LEU A 46 -25.30 -8.63 -2.18
CA LEU A 46 -25.39 -10.06 -2.50
C LEU A 46 -26.68 -10.71 -1.98
N ILE A 47 -27.28 -10.19 -0.90
CA ILE A 47 -28.59 -10.64 -0.41
C ILE A 47 -29.70 -10.11 -1.30
N LYS A 48 -29.67 -8.81 -1.63
CA LYS A 48 -30.67 -8.14 -2.48
C LYS A 48 -30.69 -8.67 -3.92
N GLU A 49 -29.52 -9.03 -4.44
CA GLU A 49 -29.33 -9.49 -5.83
C GLU A 49 -28.89 -10.97 -5.84
N PRO A 50 -29.76 -11.94 -5.50
CA PRO A 50 -29.36 -13.34 -5.37
C PRO A 50 -28.94 -13.97 -6.70
N LYS A 51 -29.38 -13.42 -7.83
CA LYS A 51 -29.05 -13.87 -9.20
C LYS A 51 -27.97 -12.99 -9.86
N MET A 52 -27.19 -12.25 -9.06
CA MET A 52 -26.09 -11.41 -9.58
C MET A 52 -25.18 -12.20 -10.52
N ASN A 53 -24.96 -11.66 -11.72
CA ASN A 53 -24.13 -12.30 -12.72
C ASN A 53 -22.63 -12.23 -12.35
N LEU A 54 -21.81 -12.95 -13.10
CA LEU A 54 -20.36 -13.03 -12.86
C LEU A 54 -19.67 -11.66 -12.94
N TYR A 55 -20.15 -10.76 -13.81
CA TYR A 55 -19.60 -9.42 -13.93
C TYR A 55 -19.80 -8.60 -12.64
N GLY A 56 -21.01 -8.60 -12.09
CA GLY A 56 -21.32 -7.94 -10.81
C GLY A 56 -20.48 -8.51 -9.66
N LEU A 57 -20.37 -9.84 -9.58
CA LEU A 57 -19.53 -10.50 -8.59
C LEU A 57 -18.05 -10.11 -8.71
N ASN A 58 -17.53 -10.04 -9.94
CA ASN A 58 -16.15 -9.61 -10.19
C ASN A 58 -15.92 -8.13 -9.86
N SER A 59 -16.90 -7.27 -10.10
CA SER A 59 -16.84 -5.86 -9.73
C SER A 59 -16.69 -5.69 -8.21
N LEU A 60 -17.55 -6.36 -7.44
CA LEU A 60 -17.48 -6.35 -5.97
C LEU A 60 -16.18 -6.95 -5.43
N LYS A 61 -15.75 -8.07 -6.00
CA LYS A 61 -14.45 -8.69 -5.69
C LYS A 61 -13.31 -7.70 -5.91
N ASN A 62 -13.27 -7.03 -7.06
CA ASN A 62 -12.21 -6.10 -7.39
C ASN A 62 -12.20 -4.90 -6.43
N ALA A 63 -13.38 -4.36 -6.08
CA ALA A 63 -13.49 -3.29 -5.11
C ALA A 63 -12.91 -3.70 -3.74
N LEU A 64 -13.30 -4.86 -3.22
CA LEU A 64 -12.78 -5.40 -1.96
C LEU A 64 -11.27 -5.66 -2.00
N LEU A 65 -10.77 -6.25 -3.08
CA LEU A 65 -9.38 -6.66 -3.19
C LEU A 65 -8.43 -5.52 -3.59
N THR A 66 -8.93 -4.31 -3.88
CA THR A 66 -8.07 -3.21 -4.38
C THR A 66 -6.98 -2.88 -3.36
N TYR A 67 -7.35 -2.59 -2.12
CA TYR A 67 -6.36 -2.31 -1.07
C TYR A 67 -5.42 -3.48 -0.82
N TRP A 68 -5.97 -4.69 -0.66
CA TRP A 68 -5.20 -5.89 -0.36
C TRP A 68 -4.21 -6.28 -1.47
N ASN A 69 -4.49 -5.89 -2.71
CA ASN A 69 -3.58 -6.10 -3.83
C ASN A 69 -2.48 -5.04 -3.96
N GLU A 70 -2.71 -3.85 -3.42
CA GLU A 70 -1.86 -2.69 -3.66
C GLU A 70 -0.95 -2.36 -2.49
N SER A 71 -1.38 -2.64 -1.25
CA SER A 71 -0.64 -2.34 -0.02
C SER A 71 0.48 -3.35 0.29
N ILE A 72 1.45 -2.90 1.09
CA ILE A 72 2.61 -3.68 1.52
C ILE A 72 2.78 -3.55 3.04
N ASN A 73 1.99 -4.29 3.80
CA ASN A 73 2.02 -4.25 5.26
C ASN A 73 1.63 -5.61 5.89
N PRO A 74 1.85 -5.82 7.19
CA PRO A 74 1.57 -7.10 7.84
C PRO A 74 0.11 -7.54 7.75
N ASP A 75 -0.86 -6.62 7.79
CA ASP A 75 -2.27 -6.96 7.72
C ASP A 75 -2.63 -7.52 6.33
N THR A 76 -2.00 -7.00 5.28
CA THR A 76 -2.10 -7.55 3.92
C THR A 76 -1.52 -8.95 3.82
N GLU A 77 -0.38 -9.24 4.45
CA GLU A 77 0.16 -10.60 4.47
C GLU A 77 -0.75 -11.56 5.27
N LYS A 78 -1.34 -11.11 6.38
CA LYS A 78 -2.34 -11.89 7.13
C LYS A 78 -3.57 -12.17 6.27
N PHE A 79 -4.06 -11.18 5.53
CA PHE A 79 -5.22 -11.31 4.66
C PHE A 79 -4.99 -12.40 3.62
N TRP A 80 -3.89 -12.33 2.87
CA TRP A 80 -3.60 -13.34 1.85
C TRP A 80 -3.32 -14.73 2.43
N ALA A 81 -2.76 -14.81 3.65
CA ALA A 81 -2.62 -16.08 4.35
C ALA A 81 -3.98 -16.70 4.70
N GLU A 82 -4.94 -15.91 5.20
CA GLU A 82 -6.30 -16.39 5.50
C GLU A 82 -7.08 -16.76 4.24
N ILE A 83 -6.99 -15.97 3.16
CA ILE A 83 -7.58 -16.29 1.85
C ILE A 83 -7.09 -17.64 1.34
N LYS A 84 -5.78 -17.90 1.44
CA LYS A 84 -5.18 -19.17 1.03
C LYS A 84 -5.63 -20.33 1.94
N ALA A 85 -5.70 -20.11 3.25
CA ALA A 85 -6.14 -21.13 4.21
C ALA A 85 -7.60 -21.57 3.99
N GLU A 86 -8.46 -20.64 3.56
CA GLU A 86 -9.86 -20.89 3.22
C GLU A 86 -10.07 -21.43 1.80
N ASN A 87 -9.00 -21.78 1.08
CA ASN A 87 -9.03 -22.27 -0.30
C ASN A 87 -9.78 -21.35 -1.27
N ILE A 88 -9.66 -20.03 -1.07
CA ILE A 88 -10.18 -19.03 -2.00
C ILE A 88 -9.13 -18.79 -3.09
N ASP A 89 -9.48 -19.07 -4.34
CA ASP A 89 -8.63 -19.06 -5.54
C ASP A 89 -8.45 -17.67 -6.16
N TYR A 90 -8.39 -16.63 -5.33
CA TYR A 90 -8.14 -15.27 -5.81
C TYR A 90 -6.65 -15.05 -6.07
N GLU A 91 -6.35 -14.42 -7.22
CA GLU A 91 -4.99 -14.10 -7.61
C GLU A 91 -4.53 -12.78 -6.97
N ARG A 92 -3.35 -12.82 -6.34
CA ARG A 92 -2.69 -11.65 -5.72
C ARG A 92 -1.80 -10.94 -6.74
N LYS A 93 -1.81 -9.60 -6.77
CA LYS A 93 -0.97 -8.79 -7.69
C LYS A 93 0.53 -8.68 -7.32
N GLU A 94 0.96 -9.28 -6.21
CA GLU A 94 2.36 -9.41 -5.76
C GLU A 94 3.25 -8.16 -5.98
N PRO A 95 3.01 -7.04 -5.25
CA PRO A 95 3.73 -5.79 -5.45
C PRO A 95 5.25 -5.88 -5.19
N LEU A 96 5.68 -6.75 -4.27
CA LEU A 96 7.10 -6.99 -4.00
C LEU A 96 7.79 -7.73 -5.15
N ARG A 97 7.11 -8.69 -5.80
CA ARG A 97 7.61 -9.33 -7.03
C ARG A 97 7.76 -8.35 -8.17
N PHE A 98 6.80 -7.44 -8.33
CA PHE A 98 6.94 -6.35 -9.28
C PHE A 98 8.19 -5.50 -8.97
N ALA A 99 8.38 -5.12 -7.70
CA ALA A 99 9.52 -4.31 -7.29
C ALA A 99 10.87 -4.97 -7.61
N LEU A 100 11.01 -6.27 -7.32
CA LEU A 100 12.18 -7.06 -7.70
C LEU A 100 12.42 -7.04 -9.20
N SER A 101 11.38 -7.27 -10.00
CA SER A 101 11.50 -7.37 -11.46
C SER A 101 11.84 -6.03 -12.14
N LYS A 102 11.40 -4.90 -11.57
CA LYS A 102 11.57 -3.56 -12.15
C LYS A 102 12.59 -2.70 -11.42
N ASN A 103 13.18 -3.21 -10.35
CA ASN A 103 14.04 -2.48 -9.43
C ASN A 103 13.42 -1.16 -8.91
N ARG A 104 12.09 -1.13 -8.76
CA ARG A 104 11.31 0.02 -8.27
C ARG A 104 9.89 -0.37 -7.90
N PHE A 105 9.30 0.35 -6.94
CA PHE A 105 7.87 0.28 -6.70
C PHE A 105 7.06 0.87 -7.87
N ARG A 106 5.87 0.32 -8.11
CA ARG A 106 4.99 0.81 -9.18
C ARG A 106 4.41 2.17 -8.83
N ARG A 107 3.97 2.30 -7.57
CA ARG A 107 3.30 3.47 -7.03
C ARG A 107 4.02 3.98 -5.79
N VAL A 108 3.75 5.22 -5.42
CA VAL A 108 4.41 5.90 -4.29
C VAL A 108 3.98 5.31 -2.95
N ASP A 109 2.68 5.06 -2.78
CA ASP A 109 2.09 4.40 -1.61
C ASP A 109 2.75 3.06 -1.30
N GLN A 110 3.01 2.23 -2.32
CA GLN A 110 3.76 0.97 -2.18
C GLN A 110 5.17 1.18 -1.60
N GLY A 111 5.88 2.20 -2.08
CA GLY A 111 7.21 2.53 -1.55
C GLY A 111 7.15 3.03 -0.11
N MET A 112 6.12 3.81 0.25
CA MET A 112 5.89 4.26 1.62
C MET A 112 5.59 3.07 2.54
N ASP A 113 4.62 2.24 2.17
CA ASP A 113 4.22 1.03 2.90
C ASP A 113 5.42 0.12 3.14
N ALA A 114 6.16 -0.22 2.08
CA ALA A 114 7.36 -1.03 2.18
C ALA A 114 8.35 -0.38 3.15
N ARG A 115 8.61 0.93 3.03
CA ARG A 115 9.56 1.61 3.91
C ARG A 115 9.14 1.61 5.39
N LYS A 116 7.85 1.80 5.69
CA LYS A 116 7.33 1.80 7.05
C LYS A 116 7.40 0.40 7.67
N HIS A 117 7.05 -0.62 6.89
CA HIS A 117 6.77 -1.95 7.42
C HIS A 117 7.86 -3.00 7.12
N TRP A 118 8.93 -2.67 6.38
CA TRP A 118 9.89 -3.70 5.93
C TRP A 118 10.55 -4.49 7.07
N ILE A 119 10.87 -3.81 8.18
CA ILE A 119 11.58 -4.42 9.31
C ILE A 119 10.78 -5.56 9.95
N GLU A 120 9.46 -5.42 10.01
CA GLU A 120 8.55 -6.47 10.47
C GLU A 120 8.23 -7.48 9.37
N LEU A 121 7.95 -7.01 8.15
CA LEU A 121 7.61 -7.86 7.01
C LEU A 121 8.67 -8.90 6.72
N LYS A 122 9.95 -8.51 6.67
CA LYS A 122 11.07 -9.44 6.38
C LYS A 122 11.25 -10.55 7.42
N LYS A 123 10.62 -10.41 8.59
CA LYS A 123 10.63 -11.40 9.66
C LYS A 123 9.46 -12.38 9.58
N LEU A 124 8.40 -12.06 8.83
CA LEU A 124 7.21 -12.90 8.71
C LEU A 124 7.54 -14.24 8.04
N LYS A 125 6.96 -15.32 8.57
CA LYS A 125 7.14 -16.69 8.03
C LYS A 125 6.71 -16.77 6.56
N GLY A 126 5.61 -16.11 6.19
CA GLY A 126 5.12 -16.07 4.81
C GLY A 126 6.13 -15.43 3.85
N ILE A 127 6.73 -14.31 4.24
CA ILE A 127 7.76 -13.64 3.42
C ILE A 127 9.01 -14.53 3.30
N LYS A 128 9.50 -15.09 4.40
CA LYS A 128 10.68 -15.99 4.38
C LYS A 128 10.45 -17.28 3.59
N ALA A 129 9.22 -17.75 3.48
CA ALA A 129 8.87 -18.92 2.67
C ALA A 129 8.75 -18.58 1.19
N ASN A 130 8.32 -17.36 0.86
CA ASN A 130 8.02 -16.94 -0.49
C ASN A 130 9.18 -16.22 -1.19
N TYR A 131 10.20 -15.75 -0.46
CA TYR A 131 11.32 -14.99 -1.00
C TYR A 131 12.64 -15.54 -0.48
N THR A 132 13.64 -15.64 -1.37
CA THR A 132 15.00 -16.01 -0.99
C THR A 132 15.68 -14.90 -0.20
N THR A 133 16.76 -15.22 0.52
CA THR A 133 17.56 -14.22 1.25
C THR A 133 18.05 -13.09 0.33
N SER A 134 18.54 -13.45 -0.87
CA SER A 134 18.99 -12.46 -1.87
C SER A 134 17.86 -11.55 -2.34
N GLU A 135 16.67 -12.08 -2.56
CA GLU A 135 15.50 -11.26 -2.92
C GLU A 135 15.08 -10.32 -1.78
N ILE A 136 15.14 -10.79 -0.53
CA ILE A 136 14.86 -9.94 0.64
C ILE A 136 15.88 -8.80 0.74
N GLU A 137 17.17 -9.08 0.56
CA GLU A 137 18.22 -8.07 0.51
C GLU A 137 18.03 -7.09 -0.66
N GLN A 138 17.62 -7.60 -1.83
CA GLN A 138 17.34 -6.75 -2.99
C GLN A 138 16.14 -5.82 -2.74
N ILE A 139 15.07 -6.28 -2.09
CA ILE A 139 13.95 -5.41 -1.70
C ILE A 139 14.42 -4.32 -0.73
N GLU A 140 15.26 -4.68 0.26
CA GLU A 140 15.83 -3.71 1.19
C GLU A 140 16.65 -2.63 0.47
N ASN A 141 17.43 -3.03 -0.53
CA ASN A 141 18.16 -2.11 -1.40
C ASN A 141 17.22 -1.21 -2.22
N ILE A 142 16.16 -1.76 -2.81
CA ILE A 142 15.16 -0.97 -3.58
C ILE A 142 14.51 0.10 -2.69
N ILE A 143 14.17 -0.24 -1.44
CA ILE A 143 13.60 0.69 -0.46
C ILE A 143 14.59 1.81 -0.14
N SER A 144 15.86 1.45 0.13
CA SER A 144 16.93 2.41 0.43
C SER A 144 17.19 3.37 -0.73
N GLU A 145 17.22 2.86 -1.96
CA GLU A 145 17.42 3.68 -3.15
C GLU A 145 16.22 4.60 -3.46
N ASP A 146 14.97 4.16 -3.20
CA ASP A 146 13.81 5.05 -3.33
C ASP A 146 13.88 6.20 -2.33
N GLU A 147 14.23 5.92 -1.07
CA GLU A 147 14.43 6.94 -0.02
C GLU A 147 15.50 7.95 -0.41
N LYS A 148 16.70 7.49 -0.81
CA LYS A 148 17.80 8.36 -1.25
C LYS A 148 17.42 9.22 -2.44
N ARG A 149 16.73 8.65 -3.43
CA ARG A 149 16.29 9.38 -4.63
C ARG A 149 15.34 10.51 -4.28
N ARG A 150 14.37 10.26 -3.39
CA ARG A 150 13.41 11.27 -2.92
C ARG A 150 14.08 12.36 -2.11
N LEU A 151 15.00 11.98 -1.22
CA LEU A 151 15.84 12.92 -0.47
C LEU A 151 16.63 13.83 -1.41
N GLY A 152 17.28 13.26 -2.43
CA GLY A 152 18.07 14.01 -3.40
C GLY A 152 17.27 15.06 -4.16
N ILE A 153 16.00 14.78 -4.48
CA ILE A 153 15.10 15.74 -5.13
C ILE A 153 14.82 16.92 -4.20
N LEU A 154 14.44 16.66 -2.94
CA LEU A 154 14.15 17.71 -1.97
C LEU A 154 15.40 18.56 -1.66
N LYS A 155 16.57 17.93 -1.42
CA LYS A 155 17.84 18.64 -1.23
C LYS A 155 18.18 19.53 -2.44
N LYS A 156 17.95 19.03 -3.67
CA LYS A 156 18.19 19.80 -4.89
C LYS A 156 17.27 21.03 -4.99
N CYS A 157 15.98 20.89 -4.67
CA CYS A 157 15.05 22.02 -4.61
C CYS A 157 15.45 23.05 -3.55
N LEU A 158 15.86 22.57 -2.37
CA LEU A 158 16.34 23.45 -1.29
C LEU A 158 17.59 24.25 -1.68
N ILE A 159 18.57 23.61 -2.35
CA ILE A 159 19.79 24.28 -2.81
C ILE A 159 19.47 25.33 -3.88
N LYS A 160 18.61 24.98 -4.84
CA LYS A 160 18.25 25.88 -5.95
C LYS A 160 17.23 26.94 -5.56
N LYS A 161 16.58 26.79 -4.40
CA LYS A 161 15.48 27.63 -3.93
C LYS A 161 14.31 27.68 -4.91
N GLU A 162 14.12 26.61 -5.68
CA GLU A 162 13.10 26.53 -6.73
C GLU A 162 12.59 25.09 -6.89
N ILE A 163 11.33 24.97 -7.32
CA ILE A 163 10.77 23.74 -7.87
C ILE A 163 10.51 24.01 -9.35
N THR A 164 11.10 23.22 -10.25
CA THR A 164 10.79 23.35 -11.67
C THR A 164 9.39 22.80 -11.95
N GLN A 165 8.68 23.35 -12.93
CA GLN A 165 7.31 22.92 -13.26
C GLN A 165 7.22 21.40 -13.53
N SER A 166 8.18 20.85 -14.26
CA SER A 166 8.29 19.40 -14.52
C SER A 166 8.51 18.54 -13.27
N GLN A 167 8.90 19.13 -12.14
CA GLN A 167 9.17 18.44 -10.89
C GLN A 167 8.11 18.69 -9.81
N TYR A 168 7.13 19.56 -10.04
CA TYR A 168 6.14 19.94 -9.03
C TYR A 168 5.40 18.74 -8.41
N LEU A 169 4.83 17.87 -9.24
CA LEU A 169 4.15 16.66 -8.76
C LEU A 169 5.10 15.74 -8.00
N LYS A 170 6.31 15.56 -8.52
CA LYS A 170 7.34 14.72 -7.91
C LYS A 170 7.80 15.27 -6.56
N PHE A 171 7.87 16.59 -6.42
CA PHE A 171 8.14 17.25 -5.15
C PHE A 171 7.07 16.91 -4.13
N GLY A 172 5.79 17.04 -4.49
CA GLY A 172 4.67 16.67 -3.62
C GLY A 172 4.72 15.20 -3.19
N GLU A 173 5.05 14.28 -4.10
CA GLU A 173 5.24 12.87 -3.78
C GLU A 173 6.41 12.62 -2.81
N CYS A 174 7.52 13.36 -2.96
CA CYS A 174 8.66 13.28 -2.05
C CYS A 174 8.30 13.83 -0.67
N TRP A 175 7.59 14.96 -0.62
CA TRP A 175 7.08 15.53 0.63
C TRP A 175 6.16 14.57 1.37
N ALA A 176 5.19 14.01 0.66
CA ALA A 176 4.28 13.02 1.21
C ALA A 176 5.05 11.81 1.75
N TYR A 177 6.06 11.33 1.01
CA TYR A 177 6.87 10.18 1.43
C TYR A 177 7.65 10.47 2.72
N MET A 178 8.34 11.61 2.79
CA MET A 178 9.10 11.98 4.00
C MET A 178 8.19 12.14 5.22
N SER A 179 6.99 12.70 5.02
CA SER A 179 6.00 12.89 6.09
C SER A 179 5.41 11.57 6.56
N ASN A 180 5.07 10.68 5.62
CA ASN A 180 4.45 9.40 5.97
C ASN A 180 5.44 8.42 6.58
N CYS A 181 6.72 8.50 6.23
CA CYS A 181 7.77 7.60 6.71
C CYS A 181 8.56 8.17 7.90
N ASP A 182 8.12 9.30 8.48
CA ASP A 182 8.77 9.98 9.62
C ASP A 182 10.27 10.27 9.38
N LEU A 183 10.60 10.80 8.20
CA LEU A 183 11.99 10.98 7.75
C LEU A 183 12.49 12.43 7.82
N TRP A 184 11.64 13.39 8.18
CA TRP A 184 12.02 14.81 8.18
C TRP A 184 13.19 15.09 9.12
N ASP A 185 13.03 14.76 10.40
CA ASP A 185 14.05 15.01 11.44
C ASP A 185 15.34 14.21 11.22
N ARG A 186 15.28 13.15 10.40
CA ARG A 186 16.46 12.35 10.04
C ARG A 186 17.39 13.08 9.06
N TYR A 187 16.85 13.90 8.16
CA TYR A 187 17.59 14.41 7.00
C TYR A 187 17.62 15.93 6.85
N PHE A 188 16.70 16.60 7.52
CA PHE A 188 16.50 18.04 7.41
C PHE A 188 16.44 18.65 8.80
N ARG A 189 17.01 19.84 8.92
CA ARG A 189 16.73 20.71 10.07
C ARG A 189 15.37 21.38 9.90
N LYS A 190 14.77 21.87 10.99
CA LYS A 190 13.46 22.53 10.97
C LYS A 190 13.41 23.73 10.01
N ASP A 191 14.47 24.56 10.00
CA ASP A 191 14.63 25.69 9.08
C ASP A 191 14.63 25.24 7.61
N GLU A 192 15.23 24.09 7.31
CA GLU A 192 15.26 23.54 5.95
C GLU A 192 13.88 23.03 5.50
N VAL A 193 13.08 22.48 6.44
CA VAL A 193 11.71 22.02 6.16
C VAL A 193 10.78 23.22 5.93
N GLU A 194 10.89 24.26 6.76
CA GLU A 194 10.14 25.51 6.59
C GLU A 194 10.47 26.19 5.25
N GLU A 195 11.75 26.20 4.88
CA GLU A 195 12.18 26.73 3.60
C GLU A 195 11.63 25.94 2.41
N LEU A 196 11.65 24.60 2.48
CA LEU A 196 11.02 23.76 1.45
C LEU A 196 9.52 24.04 1.32
N LEU A 197 8.83 24.27 2.45
CA LEU A 197 7.41 24.64 2.46
C LEU A 197 7.18 26.02 1.82
N ASN A 198 8.06 26.99 2.09
CA ASN A 198 7.99 28.32 1.49
C ASN A 198 8.20 28.27 -0.03
N ILE A 199 9.21 27.51 -0.49
CA ILE A 199 9.43 27.28 -1.94
C ILE A 199 8.18 26.67 -2.57
N TRP A 200 7.54 25.71 -1.89
CA TRP A 200 6.35 25.06 -2.41
C TRP A 200 5.13 25.99 -2.45
N LYS A 201 4.86 26.74 -1.39
CA LYS A 201 3.74 27.70 -1.32
C LYS A 201 3.85 28.83 -2.34
N ASN A 202 5.08 29.27 -2.61
CA ASN A 202 5.38 30.33 -3.56
C ASN A 202 5.68 29.80 -4.97
N PHE A 203 5.36 28.53 -5.26
CA PHE A 203 5.52 28.00 -6.60
C PHE A 203 4.56 28.69 -7.57
N GLU A 204 5.12 29.41 -8.53
CA GLU A 204 4.38 29.97 -9.66
C GLU A 204 4.58 29.08 -10.88
N SER A 205 3.47 28.62 -11.46
CA SER A 205 3.51 27.94 -12.76
C SER A 205 3.89 28.97 -13.80
N LYS A 206 5.15 28.96 -14.22
CA LYS A 206 5.60 29.68 -15.43
C LYS A 206 5.04 29.05 -16.70
#